data_AF-A0A0D7BD80-F1
#
_entry.id   AF-A0A0D7BD80-F1
#
_cell.length_a   1.000
_cell.length_b   1.000
_cell.length_c   1.000
_cell.angle_alpha   90.00
_cell.angle_beta   90.00
_cell.angle_gamma   90.00
#
_symmetry.space_group_name_H-M   'P 1'
#
loop_
_entity.id
_entity.type
_entity.pdbx_description
1 polymer ?
#
loop_
_entity_poly.entity_id
_entity_poly.type
_entity_poly.pdbx_seq_one_letter_code
_entity_poly.pdbx_strand_id
1 'polypeptide(L)' 'ISVPDVLRIDLTDAEDKLCGLLNECAADLKGNGISTSCRIAGGWVRDKVRIT' A
#
# COMPACT_ATOMS: atom_id res chain seq x y z
N ILE A 1 18.85 -13.31 15.04
CA ILE A 1 17.58 -12.75 14.52
C ILE A 1 17.30 -13.53 13.25
N SER A 2 16.27 -14.38 13.23
CA SER A 2 15.94 -15.20 12.05
C SER A 2 15.08 -14.37 11.12
N VAL A 3 15.64 -14.01 9.96
CA VAL A 3 14.91 -13.32 8.90
C VAL A 3 14.13 -14.39 8.12
N PRO A 4 12.81 -14.24 7.94
CA PRO A 4 12.03 -15.24 7.21
C PRO A 4 12.54 -15.38 5.77
N ASP A 5 12.62 -16.62 5.30
CA ASP A 5 13.16 -17.01 3.99
C ASP A 5 12.31 -16.44 2.83
N VAL A 6 11.03 -16.13 3.10
CA VAL A 6 10.11 -15.51 2.14
C VAL A 6 9.34 -14.38 2.81
N LEU A 7 9.57 -13.15 2.35
CA LEU A 7 8.76 -11.98 2.70
C LEU A 7 7.58 -11.91 1.73
N ARG A 8 6.42 -12.38 2.16
CA ARG A 8 5.18 -12.29 1.39
C ARG A 8 4.27 -11.23 2.01
N ILE A 9 3.83 -10.28 1.19
CA ILE A 9 2.88 -9.23 1.57
C ILE A 9 1.59 -9.52 0.82
N ASP A 10 0.58 -10.00 1.53
CA ASP A 10 -0.77 -10.18 1.00
C ASP A 10 -1.64 -8.99 1.45
N LEU A 11 -2.31 -8.35 0.48
CA LEU A 11 -3.30 -7.30 0.74
C LEU A 11 -4.62 -7.95 1.14
N THR A 12 -5.33 -7.33 2.09
CA THR A 12 -6.75 -7.61 2.30
C THR A 12 -7.58 -7.08 1.13
N ASP A 13 -8.80 -7.59 0.95
CA ASP A 13 -9.70 -7.13 -0.12
C ASP A 13 -9.95 -5.61 -0.07
N ALA A 14 -9.99 -5.04 1.14
CA ALA A 14 -10.16 -3.60 1.35
C ALA A 14 -8.91 -2.82 0.90
N GLU A 15 -7.71 -3.31 1.23
CA GLU A 15 -6.45 -2.71 0.81
C GLU A 15 -6.25 -2.80 -0.71
N ASP A 16 -6.61 -3.93 -1.32
CA ASP A 16 -6.56 -4.12 -2.77
C ASP A 16 -7.46 -3.12 -3.50
N LYS A 17 -8.72 -3.00 -3.06
CA LYS A 17 -9.67 -2.02 -3.59
C LYS A 17 -9.17 -0.58 -3.43
N LEU A 18 -8.60 -0.26 -2.27
CA LEU A 18 -8.01 1.07 -2.02
C LEU A 18 -6.81 1.32 -2.94
N CYS A 19 -5.92 0.35 -3.13
CA CYS A 19 -4.81 0.43 -4.07
C CYS A 19 -5.29 0.70 -5.50
N GLY A 20 -6.35 0.01 -5.95
CA GLY A 20 -6.98 0.25 -7.25
C GLY A 20 -7.44 1.70 -7.42
N LEU A 21 -8.25 2.20 -6.48
CA LEU A 21 -8.77 3.57 -6.50
C LEU A 21 -7.66 4.63 -6.48
N LEU A 22 -6.61 4.40 -5.68
CA LEU A 22 -5.45 5.29 -5.60
C LEU A 22 -4.65 5.30 -6.91
N ASN A 23 -4.52 4.16 -7.57
CA ASN A 23 -3.85 4.05 -8.85
C ASN A 23 -4.63 4.77 -9.97
N GLU A 24 -5.95 4.60 -10.00
CA GLU A 24 -6.83 5.33 -10.93
C GLU A 24 -6.71 6.85 -10.74
N CYS A 25 -6.79 7.32 -9.50
CA CYS A 25 -6.61 8.74 -9.17
C CYS A 25 -5.24 9.29 -9.63
N ALA A 26 -4.15 8.53 -9.40
CA ALA A 26 -2.82 8.92 -9.85
C ALA A 26 -2.72 8.99 -11.38
N ALA A 27 -3.37 8.08 -12.10
CA ALA A 27 -3.43 8.09 -13.56
C ALA A 27 -4.18 9.33 -14.09
N ASP A 28 -5.31 9.68 -13.47
CA ASP A 28 -6.09 10.87 -13.79
C ASP A 28 -5.28 12.16 -13.57
N LEU A 29 -4.62 12.26 -12.41
CA LEU A 29 -3.75 13.41 -12.09
C LEU A 29 -2.59 13.53 -13.07
N LYS A 30 -2.00 12.41 -13.49
CA LYS A 30 -0.95 12.39 -14.52
C LYS A 30 -1.47 12.90 -15.87
N GLY A 31 -2.70 12.56 -16.23
CA GLY A 31 -3.39 13.10 -17.42
C GLY A 31 -3.56 14.63 -17.37
N ASN A 32 -3.69 15.18 -16.16
CA ASN A 32 -3.74 16.63 -15.90
C ASN A 32 -2.33 17.26 -15.75
N GLY A 33 -1.26 16.53 -16.08
CA GLY A 33 0.12 17.01 -15.99
C GLY A 33 0.69 17.01 -14.56
N ILE A 34 -0.03 16.45 -13.58
CA ILE A 34 0.41 16.38 -12.18
C ILE A 34 0.94 14.98 -11.89
N SER A 35 2.26 14.84 -11.72
CA SER A 35 2.86 13.57 -11.34
C SER A 35 2.77 13.37 -9.83
N THR A 36 1.95 12.43 -9.37
CA THR A 36 1.79 12.09 -7.94
C THR A 36 2.03 10.60 -7.70
N SER A 37 2.46 10.26 -6.48
CA SER A 37 2.46 8.87 -6.00
C SER A 37 1.51 8.74 -4.83
N CYS A 38 0.47 7.95 -4.97
CA CYS A 38 -0.41 7.60 -3.86
C CYS A 38 0.23 6.44 -3.07
N ARG A 39 0.44 6.66 -1.77
CA ARG A 39 0.94 5.63 -0.85
C ARG A 39 -0.07 5.46 0.26
N ILE A 40 -0.44 4.23 0.56
CA ILE A 40 -1.16 3.95 1.80
C ILE A 40 -0.17 4.20 2.93
N ALA A 41 -0.45 5.19 3.78
CA ALA A 41 0.31 5.46 5.00
C ALA A 41 0.11 4.27 5.96
N GLY A 42 0.92 3.24 5.75
CA GLY A 42 0.82 1.93 6.40
C GLY A 42 1.90 0.94 5.99
N GLY A 43 2.87 1.35 5.17
CA GLY A 43 4.05 0.55 4.84
C GLY A 43 4.82 0.17 6.09
N TRP A 44 4.72 -1.11 6.47
CA TRP A 44 5.38 -1.79 7.60
C TRP A 44 4.95 -1.39 9.02
N VAL A 45 3.68 -0.98 9.22
CA VAL A 45 3.11 -0.83 10.58
C VAL A 45 2.35 -2.08 11.05
N ARG A 46 2.25 -3.14 10.25
CA ARG A 46 1.72 -4.44 10.76
C ARG A 46 2.65 -5.15 11.75
N ASP A 47 3.94 -4.84 11.73
CA ASP A 47 4.95 -5.43 12.66
C ASP A 47 4.84 -4.87 14.09
N LYS A 48 4.23 -3.68 14.25
CA LYS A 48 4.24 -2.94 15.52
C LYS A 48 2.93 -2.94 16.29
N VAL A 49 1.84 -3.47 15.72
CA VAL A 49 0.60 -3.69 16.46
C VAL A 49 0.73 -5.00 17.24
N ARG A 50 1.37 -4.93 18.41
CA ARG A 50 1.06 -5.87 19.49
C ARG A 50 -0.35 -5.55 19.95
N ILE A 51 -1.31 -6.40 19.59
CA ILE A 51 -2.58 -6.51 20.29
C ILE A 51 -2.23 -7.03 21.69
N THR A 52 -2.27 -6.13 22.67
CA THR A 52 -2.42 -6.47 24.10
C THR A 52 -3.84 -6.13 24.48
#